data_AF-H8L5L0-F1
#
_entry.id   AF-H8L5L0-F1
#
_cell.length_a   1.000
_cell.length_b   1.000
_cell.length_c   1.000
_cell.angle_alpha   90.00
_cell.angle_beta   90.00
_cell.angle_gamma   90.00
#
_symmetry.space_group_name_H-M   'P 1'
#
loop_
_entity.id
_entity.type
_entity.pdbx_description
1 polymer ?
#
loop_
_entity_poly.entity_id
_entity_poly.type
_entity_poly.pdbx_seq_one_letter_code
_entity_poly.pdbx_strand_id
1 'polypeptide(L)'
;MIEVKRQQHGDVAALYDAQRAAGFIDEWLADPPGPIASHRLVGGRGAVGLVAPLGEPWVVRHYRRGGLMARWLKDSYVWRGAERTRCFREFRLLVELADAGLPVAAPVAARYRRHGLIYRADLVTAELPQARTVAEYVLAGEFDAGLARAVGATIAHFHRVGVWHADLNAHNILQSGHRLYLIDFDRGRRRAPDQRWQVANLQRLRRSLLKLGGAEGQPAGWDTLWSALQDGYAREMP
;
A
#
# COMPACT_ATOMS: atom_id res chain seq x y z
N MET A 1 16.38 8.84 -6.72
CA MET A 1 16.77 7.58 -6.09
C MET A 1 16.66 7.77 -4.60
N ILE A 2 15.92 6.91 -3.91
CA ILE A 2 15.73 7.01 -2.46
C ILE A 2 16.99 6.52 -1.74
N GLU A 3 17.55 7.33 -0.84
CA GLU A 3 18.74 6.98 -0.06
C GLU A 3 18.33 6.18 1.18
N VAL A 4 18.34 4.84 1.07
CA VAL A 4 17.94 3.97 2.18
C VAL A 4 19.05 3.85 3.22
N LYS A 5 18.76 4.27 4.45
CA LYS A 5 19.60 4.03 5.64
C LYS A 5 18.97 3.00 6.56
N ARG A 6 19.82 2.37 7.37
CA ARG A 6 19.43 1.44 8.44
C ARG A 6 19.95 1.95 9.76
N GLN A 7 19.11 1.87 10.79
CA GLN A 7 19.48 2.17 12.16
C GLN A 7 18.86 1.15 13.11
N GLN A 8 19.56 0.86 14.21
CA GLN A 8 19.15 -0.14 15.18
C GLN A 8 19.56 0.29 16.59
N HIS A 9 18.63 0.15 17.54
CA HIS A 9 18.84 0.36 18.97
C HIS A 9 18.21 -0.80 19.73
N GLY A 10 19.04 -1.68 20.29
CA GLY A 10 18.60 -2.89 20.98
C GLY A 10 17.73 -3.78 20.08
N ASP A 11 16.50 -4.03 20.52
CA ASP A 11 15.50 -4.85 19.83
C ASP A 11 14.68 -4.11 18.77
N VAL A 12 14.93 -2.81 18.56
CA VAL A 12 14.25 -1.98 17.56
C VAL A 12 15.20 -1.71 16.40
N ALA A 13 14.73 -1.91 15.16
CA ALA A 13 15.46 -1.49 13.98
C ALA A 13 14.52 -0.85 12.95
N ALA A 14 15.09 0.05 12.15
CA ALA A 14 14.39 0.72 11.07
C ALA A 14 15.20 0.78 9.77
N LEU A 15 14.47 0.81 8.66
CA LEU A 15 14.91 1.30 7.35
C LEU A 15 14.20 2.62 7.09
N TYR A 16 14.88 3.58 6.47
CA TYR A 16 14.29 4.88 6.19
C TYR A 16 14.95 5.58 5.00
N ASP A 17 14.21 6.48 4.36
CA ASP A 17 14.74 7.44 3.40
C ASP A 17 15.46 8.56 4.16
N ALA A 18 16.78 8.66 3.97
CA ALA A 18 17.63 9.66 4.62
C ALA A 18 17.18 11.10 4.34
N GLN A 19 16.57 11.36 3.19
CA GLN A 19 16.13 12.70 2.80
C GLN A 19 14.84 13.11 3.50
N ARG A 20 13.95 12.15 3.79
CA ARG A 20 12.63 12.39 4.38
C ARG A 20 12.62 12.25 5.90
N ALA A 21 13.38 11.30 6.44
CA ALA A 21 13.22 10.86 7.82
C ALA A 21 14.38 11.24 8.77
N ALA A 22 15.45 11.90 8.30
CA ALA A 22 16.64 12.18 9.12
C ALA A 22 16.35 12.91 10.44
N GLY A 23 15.42 13.87 10.45
CA GLY A 23 15.02 14.60 11.67
C GLY A 23 13.95 13.92 12.52
N PHE A 24 13.44 12.76 12.10
CA PHE A 24 12.33 12.03 12.74
C PHE A 24 12.77 10.67 13.30
N ILE A 25 13.78 10.06 12.68
CA ILE A 25 14.08 8.65 12.88
C ILE A 25 14.51 8.31 14.31
N ASP A 26 15.24 9.19 14.98
CA ASP A 26 15.73 8.96 16.34
C ASP A 26 14.58 8.92 17.35
N GLU A 27 13.65 9.88 17.28
CA GLU A 27 12.45 9.91 18.12
C GLU A 27 11.53 8.72 17.83
N TRP A 28 11.41 8.34 16.55
CA TRP A 28 10.61 7.20 16.15
C TRP A 28 11.26 5.86 16.53
N LEU A 29 12.58 5.79 16.70
CA LEU A 29 13.26 4.59 17.17
C LEU A 29 13.24 4.43 18.69
N ALA A 30 12.94 5.49 19.45
CA ALA A 30 12.83 5.44 20.91
C ALA A 30 11.79 4.43 21.41
N ASP A 31 11.93 4.02 22.67
CA ASP A 31 10.96 3.15 23.36
C ASP A 31 10.47 3.74 24.69
N PRO A 32 9.19 4.17 24.78
CA PRO A 32 8.21 4.27 23.69
C PRO A 32 8.66 5.28 22.63
N PRO A 33 8.16 5.21 21.38
CA PRO A 33 8.45 6.26 20.39
C PRO A 33 8.07 7.62 20.98
N GLY A 34 8.89 8.63 20.70
CA GLY A 34 8.64 10.02 21.08
C GLY A 34 7.26 10.49 20.59
N PRO A 35 6.74 11.62 21.11
CA PRO A 35 5.43 12.14 20.76
C PRO A 35 5.36 12.40 19.25
N ILE A 36 4.76 11.46 18.54
CA ILE A 36 4.45 11.69 17.14
C ILE A 36 3.19 12.56 17.14
N ALA A 37 3.26 13.74 16.53
CA ALA A 37 2.09 14.59 16.35
C ALA A 37 1.06 13.83 15.49
N SER A 38 0.17 13.11 16.17
CA SER A 38 -0.87 12.31 15.54
C SER A 38 -2.09 13.20 15.34
N HIS A 39 -2.30 13.65 14.11
CA HIS A 39 -3.61 14.15 13.73
C HIS A 39 -4.43 12.97 13.17
N ARG A 40 -5.65 12.81 13.70
CA ARG A 40 -6.73 12.00 13.08
C ARG A 40 -6.97 12.54 11.65
N LEU A 41 -7.44 11.80 10.63
CA LEU A 41 -8.35 10.63 10.50
C LEU A 41 -8.41 10.20 8.99
N VAL A 42 -9.27 9.20 8.68
CA VAL A 42 -9.87 8.80 7.37
C VAL A 42 -9.24 7.57 6.67
N GLY A 43 -9.99 6.45 6.67
CA GLY A 43 -9.84 5.33 5.72
C GLY A 43 -9.25 3.99 6.25
N GLY A 44 -10.11 2.99 6.53
CA GLY A 44 -9.75 1.56 6.53
C GLY A 44 -8.81 1.03 7.65
N ARG A 45 -8.75 -0.31 7.80
CA ARG A 45 -8.19 -1.06 8.94
C ARG A 45 -6.74 -0.67 9.36
N GLY A 46 -6.59 0.28 10.30
CA GLY A 46 -5.39 0.43 11.15
C GLY A 46 -4.35 1.47 10.72
N ALA A 47 -4.66 2.35 9.76
CA ALA A 47 -3.82 3.50 9.44
C ALA A 47 -4.08 4.68 10.39
N VAL A 48 -3.03 5.39 10.77
CA VAL A 48 -3.05 6.60 11.60
C VAL A 48 -2.27 7.68 10.85
N GLY A 49 -2.86 8.86 10.68
CA GLY A 49 -2.16 10.02 10.14
C GLY A 49 -1.10 10.52 11.11
N LEU A 50 0.10 10.78 10.59
CA LEU A 50 1.15 11.51 11.29
C LEU A 50 1.43 12.80 10.55
N VAL A 51 1.71 13.86 11.29
CA VAL A 51 2.38 15.02 10.70
C VAL A 51 3.86 14.92 10.98
N ALA A 52 4.67 14.95 9.91
CA ALA A 52 6.12 14.96 10.00
C ALA A 52 6.61 16.22 10.73
N PRO A 53 7.81 16.18 11.36
CA PRO A 53 8.46 17.37 11.91
C PRO A 53 8.69 18.51 10.89
N LEU A 54 8.69 18.20 9.59
CA LEU A 54 8.95 19.13 8.48
C LEU A 54 7.67 19.63 7.77
N GLY A 55 6.47 19.34 8.29
CA GLY A 55 5.19 19.80 7.72
C GLY A 55 4.66 18.97 6.54
N GLU A 56 5.40 17.96 6.06
CA GLU A 56 4.85 16.98 5.10
C GLU A 56 3.91 16.00 5.84
N PRO A 57 2.66 15.82 5.37
CA PRO A 57 1.75 14.84 5.96
C PRO A 57 2.17 13.42 5.59
N TRP A 58 2.20 12.52 6.58
CA TRP A 58 2.58 11.11 6.42
C TRP A 58 1.49 10.17 6.95
N VAL A 59 1.44 8.96 6.41
CA VAL A 59 0.54 7.90 6.88
C VAL A 59 1.35 6.81 7.56
N VAL A 60 0.99 6.49 8.80
CA VAL A 60 1.50 5.31 9.50
C VAL A 60 0.53 4.18 9.45
N ARG A 61 1.04 3.03 9.04
CA ARG A 61 0.33 1.77 9.15
C ARG A 61 1.02 0.87 10.16
N HIS A 62 0.31 0.62 11.24
CA HIS A 62 0.68 -0.42 12.20
C HIS A 62 0.27 -1.78 11.65
N TYR A 63 1.22 -2.71 11.52
CA TYR A 63 0.89 -4.05 11.02
C TYR A 63 0.10 -4.82 12.08
N ARG A 64 -1.23 -4.80 11.95
CA ARG A 64 -2.13 -5.62 12.76
C ARG A 64 -2.38 -6.96 12.08
N ARG A 65 -2.37 -8.06 12.84
CA ARG A 65 -2.81 -9.37 12.32
C ARG A 65 -4.33 -9.35 12.14
N GLY A 66 -4.84 -9.45 10.90
CA GLY A 66 -6.27 -9.57 10.62
C GLY A 66 -6.84 -10.99 10.80
N GLY A 67 -8.15 -11.11 11.07
CA GLY A 67 -8.91 -12.37 11.18
C GLY A 67 -9.40 -12.69 12.61
N LEU A 68 -10.30 -13.67 12.79
CA LEU A 68 -10.83 -14.11 14.11
C LEU A 68 -9.75 -14.47 15.15
N MET A 69 -8.52 -14.74 14.70
CA MET A 69 -7.33 -15.00 15.52
C MET A 69 -6.68 -13.72 16.12
N ALA A 70 -7.14 -12.53 15.72
CA ALA A 70 -6.71 -11.24 16.28
C ALA A 70 -7.04 -11.07 17.78
N ARG A 71 -7.94 -11.90 18.33
CA ARG A 71 -8.29 -11.89 19.76
C ARG A 71 -7.24 -12.59 20.65
N TRP A 72 -6.36 -13.43 20.09
CA TRP A 72 -5.49 -14.30 20.89
C TRP A 72 -3.98 -14.02 20.73
N LEU A 73 -3.53 -13.47 19.59
CA LEU A 73 -2.16 -12.96 19.44
C LEU A 73 -2.18 -11.52 18.89
N LYS A 74 -2.22 -10.55 19.80
CA LYS A 74 -2.12 -9.13 19.46
C LYS A 74 -0.75 -8.87 18.79
N ASP A 75 -0.80 -8.48 17.51
CA ASP A 75 0.25 -7.78 16.75
C ASP A 75 1.64 -8.43 16.63
N SER A 76 1.76 -9.76 16.77
CA SER A 76 3.08 -10.40 16.97
C SER A 76 3.43 -11.37 15.85
N TYR A 77 4.35 -11.04 14.95
CA TYR A 77 4.82 -11.91 13.86
C TYR A 77 6.01 -12.78 14.29
N VAL A 78 6.12 -14.01 13.78
CA VAL A 78 7.27 -14.89 14.11
C VAL A 78 8.55 -14.30 13.53
N TRP A 79 9.54 -14.10 14.38
CA TRP A 79 10.86 -13.64 14.00
C TRP A 79 11.60 -14.71 13.19
N ARG A 80 12.04 -14.33 11.99
CA ARG A 80 12.83 -15.20 11.09
C ARG A 80 14.10 -14.51 10.57
N GLY A 81 14.48 -13.41 11.21
CA GLY A 81 15.54 -12.48 10.79
C GLY A 81 15.00 -11.13 10.32
N ALA A 82 15.79 -10.08 10.48
CA ALA A 82 15.44 -8.69 10.17
C ALA A 82 14.97 -8.52 8.72
N GLU A 83 15.72 -9.12 7.80
CA GLU A 83 15.48 -9.09 6.35
C GLU A 83 14.17 -9.77 5.92
N ARG A 84 13.62 -10.62 6.79
CA ARG A 84 12.38 -11.36 6.53
C ARG A 84 11.17 -10.71 7.19
N THR A 85 11.34 -9.60 7.91
CA THR A 85 10.22 -8.86 8.48
C THR A 85 9.38 -8.25 7.36
N ARG A 86 8.06 -8.26 7.54
CA ARG A 86 7.09 -7.74 6.57
C ARG A 86 7.34 -6.28 6.22
N CYS A 87 7.55 -5.42 7.21
CA CYS A 87 7.79 -4.00 7.00
C CYS A 87 9.07 -3.73 6.20
N PHE A 88 10.18 -4.45 6.46
CA PHE A 88 11.42 -4.23 5.69
C PHE A 88 11.27 -4.72 4.25
N ARG A 89 10.61 -5.86 4.03
CA ARG A 89 10.35 -6.38 2.68
C ARG A 89 9.46 -5.45 1.88
N GLU A 90 8.38 -4.96 2.49
CA GLU A 90 7.49 -4.03 1.82
C GLU A 90 8.14 -2.67 1.58
N PHE A 91 8.87 -2.12 2.56
CA PHE A 91 9.59 -0.86 2.39
C PHE A 91 10.57 -0.92 1.21
N ARG A 92 11.37 -1.98 1.12
CA ARG A 92 12.31 -2.14 -0.01
C ARG A 92 11.61 -2.29 -1.34
N LEU A 93 10.49 -3.03 -1.37
CA LEU A 93 9.67 -3.10 -2.58
C LEU A 93 9.15 -1.72 -2.94
N LEU A 94 8.58 -0.95 -2.01
CA LEU A 94 8.11 0.41 -2.27
C LEU A 94 9.22 1.33 -2.77
N VAL A 95 10.42 1.24 -2.21
CA VAL A 95 11.61 1.99 -2.69
C VAL A 95 11.88 1.65 -4.15
N GLU A 96 11.94 0.37 -4.48
CA GLU A 96 12.19 -0.11 -5.83
C GLU A 96 11.12 0.35 -6.83
N LEU A 97 9.84 0.32 -6.41
CA LEU A 97 8.72 0.76 -7.23
C LEU A 97 8.74 2.28 -7.46
N ALA A 98 9.03 3.05 -6.41
CA ALA A 98 9.13 4.51 -6.47
C ALA A 98 10.31 4.95 -7.36
N ASP A 99 11.48 4.32 -7.21
CA ASP A 99 12.65 4.59 -8.05
C ASP A 99 12.44 4.18 -9.52
N ALA A 100 11.58 3.17 -9.77
CA ALA A 100 11.13 2.81 -11.11
C ALA A 100 10.04 3.75 -11.67
N GLY A 101 9.66 4.80 -10.95
CA GLY A 101 8.65 5.77 -11.37
C GLY A 101 7.21 5.25 -11.34
N LEU A 102 6.95 4.11 -10.69
CA LEU A 102 5.59 3.60 -10.52
C LEU A 102 4.82 4.43 -9.50
N PRO A 103 3.50 4.61 -9.68
CA PRO A 103 2.70 5.41 -8.78
C PRO A 103 2.36 4.64 -7.51
N VAL A 104 3.27 4.72 -6.54
CA VAL A 104 3.10 4.24 -5.16
C VAL A 104 3.24 5.41 -4.20
N ALA A 105 2.70 5.29 -2.99
CA ALA A 105 3.00 6.25 -1.93
C ALA A 105 4.50 6.19 -1.59
N ALA A 106 5.17 7.35 -1.55
CA ALA A 106 6.61 7.40 -1.32
C ALA A 106 6.95 6.79 0.05
N PRO A 107 7.85 5.80 0.14
CA PRO A 107 8.22 5.20 1.41
C PRO A 107 9.06 6.17 2.22
N VAL A 108 8.71 6.36 3.49
CA VAL A 108 9.44 7.25 4.41
C VAL A 108 10.29 6.42 5.35
N ALA A 109 9.67 5.49 6.08
CA ALA A 109 10.38 4.62 7.01
C ALA A 109 9.62 3.32 7.28
N ALA A 110 10.32 2.29 7.73
CA ALA A 110 9.76 1.04 8.23
C ALA A 110 10.52 0.64 9.48
N ARG A 111 9.79 0.22 10.52
CA ARG A 111 10.36 -0.17 11.82
C ARG A 111 9.81 -1.52 12.23
N TYR A 112 10.64 -2.31 12.90
CA TYR A 112 10.15 -3.40 13.73
C TYR A 112 10.71 -3.28 15.15
N ARG A 113 9.96 -3.86 16.09
CA ARG A 113 10.43 -4.15 17.44
C ARG A 113 10.33 -5.64 17.68
N ARG A 114 11.45 -6.27 18.02
CA ARG A 114 11.53 -7.68 18.38
C ARG A 114 11.24 -7.85 19.88
N HIS A 115 10.60 -8.95 20.23
CA HIS A 115 10.46 -9.43 21.59
C HIS A 115 10.61 -10.95 21.58
N GLY A 116 11.82 -11.44 21.86
CA GLY A 116 12.13 -12.87 21.76
C GLY A 116 11.91 -13.44 20.36
N LEU A 117 10.91 -14.32 20.21
CA LEU A 117 10.54 -14.98 18.95
C LEU A 117 9.45 -14.26 18.15
N ILE A 118 8.97 -13.13 18.65
CA ILE A 118 7.94 -12.33 17.99
C ILE A 118 8.43 -10.93 17.66
N TYR A 119 7.76 -10.24 16.73
CA TYR A 119 8.00 -8.82 16.46
C TYR A 119 6.71 -8.07 16.11
N ARG A 120 6.70 -6.77 16.42
CA ARG A 120 5.72 -5.76 15.94
C ARG A 120 6.36 -4.93 14.84
N ALA A 121 5.56 -4.38 13.95
CA ALA A 121 6.08 -3.63 12.82
C ALA A 121 5.18 -2.46 12.42
N ASP A 122 5.80 -1.44 11.86
CA ASP A 122 5.20 -0.21 11.36
C ASP A 122 5.81 0.14 9.99
N LEU A 123 5.00 0.76 9.14
CA LEU A 123 5.42 1.35 7.86
C LEU A 123 4.88 2.78 7.79
N VAL A 124 5.72 3.69 7.33
CA VAL A 124 5.42 5.10 7.10
C VAL A 124 5.58 5.40 5.61
N THR A 125 4.56 6.02 5.03
CA THR A 125 4.62 6.54 3.66
C THR A 125 4.21 8.00 3.65
N ALA A 126 4.57 8.75 2.61
CA ALA A 126 3.98 10.05 2.35
C ALA A 126 2.46 9.92 2.21
N GLU A 127 1.71 10.88 2.74
CA GLU A 127 0.27 10.95 2.51
C GLU A 127 -0.01 11.36 1.07
N LEU A 128 -1.02 10.72 0.47
CA LEU A 128 -1.55 11.14 -0.82
C LEU A 128 -2.64 12.20 -0.57
N PRO A 129 -2.45 13.46 -1.00
CA PRO A 129 -3.38 14.53 -0.67
C PRO A 129 -4.76 14.28 -1.30
N GLN A 130 -5.81 14.48 -0.51
CA GLN A 130 -7.22 14.35 -0.94
C GLN A 130 -7.49 13.02 -1.66
N ALA A 131 -6.81 11.95 -1.25
CA ALA A 131 -6.90 10.69 -1.93
C ALA A 131 -8.23 9.98 -1.65
N ARG A 132 -8.82 9.40 -2.69
CA ARG A 132 -10.05 8.62 -2.62
C ARG A 132 -9.86 7.27 -3.29
N THR A 133 -10.30 6.20 -2.66
CA THR A 133 -10.22 4.85 -3.20
C THR A 133 -11.19 4.65 -4.36
N VAL A 134 -10.84 3.79 -5.32
CA VAL A 134 -11.76 3.35 -6.38
C VAL A 134 -13.04 2.77 -5.78
N ALA A 135 -12.93 2.09 -4.64
CA ALA A 135 -14.10 1.58 -3.93
C ALA A 135 -15.07 2.70 -3.51
N GLU A 136 -14.58 3.83 -3.01
CA GLU A 136 -15.40 4.98 -2.64
C GLU A 136 -16.02 5.66 -3.87
N TYR A 137 -15.35 5.67 -5.03
CA TYR A 137 -15.96 6.12 -6.29
C TYR A 137 -17.11 5.20 -6.72
N VAL A 138 -16.92 3.89 -6.64
CA VAL A 138 -17.97 2.91 -6.99
C VAL A 138 -19.17 3.06 -6.07
N LEU A 139 -18.95 3.15 -4.76
CA LEU A 139 -20.03 3.25 -3.77
C LEU A 139 -20.84 4.55 -3.87
N ALA A 140 -20.24 5.62 -4.41
CA ALA A 140 -20.95 6.88 -4.65
C ALA A 140 -21.57 6.99 -6.06
N GLY A 141 -21.41 5.97 -6.91
CA GLY A 141 -21.89 6.03 -8.30
C GLY A 141 -21.06 6.95 -9.21
N GLU A 142 -19.82 7.27 -8.83
CA GLU A 142 -18.92 8.18 -9.56
C GLU A 142 -17.81 7.43 -10.32
N PHE A 143 -17.84 6.09 -10.33
CA PHE A 143 -16.89 5.28 -11.08
C PHE A 143 -17.32 5.18 -12.55
N ASP A 144 -16.81 6.09 -13.38
CA ASP A 144 -17.13 6.16 -14.81
C ASP A 144 -16.14 5.38 -15.71
N ALA A 145 -16.41 5.33 -17.01
CA ALA A 145 -15.57 4.64 -17.99
C ALA A 145 -14.16 5.28 -18.14
N GLY A 146 -14.01 6.58 -17.86
CA GLY A 146 -12.74 7.27 -17.90
C GLY A 146 -11.82 6.81 -16.77
N LEU A 147 -12.34 6.82 -15.54
CA LEU A 147 -11.66 6.33 -14.36
C LEU A 147 -11.37 4.82 -14.47
N ALA A 148 -12.31 4.02 -14.96
CA ALA A 148 -12.10 2.60 -15.20
C ALA A 148 -10.92 2.34 -16.17
N ARG A 149 -10.84 3.09 -17.27
CA ARG A 149 -9.72 3.02 -18.22
C ARG A 149 -8.40 3.41 -17.58
N ALA A 150 -8.37 4.48 -16.79
CA ALA A 150 -7.19 4.92 -16.07
C ALA A 150 -6.71 3.87 -15.06
N VAL A 151 -7.63 3.18 -14.37
CA VAL A 151 -7.32 2.05 -13.48
C VAL A 151 -6.66 0.91 -14.25
N GLY A 152 -7.21 0.53 -15.41
CA GLY A 152 -6.65 -0.50 -16.27
C GLY A 152 -5.21 -0.18 -16.70
N ALA A 153 -5.00 1.03 -17.21
CA ALA A 153 -3.69 1.51 -17.64
C ALA A 153 -2.67 1.52 -16.50
N THR A 154 -3.08 2.00 -15.32
CA THR A 154 -2.22 2.03 -14.13
C THR A 154 -1.78 0.62 -13.74
N ILE A 155 -2.70 -0.36 -13.71
CA ILE A 155 -2.35 -1.75 -13.36
C ILE A 155 -1.41 -2.36 -14.39
N ALA A 156 -1.60 -2.07 -15.68
CA ALA A 156 -0.72 -2.53 -16.74
C ALA A 156 0.72 -2.02 -16.55
N HIS A 157 0.93 -0.77 -16.11
CA HIS A 157 2.26 -0.25 -15.82
C HIS A 157 3.01 -1.10 -14.78
N PHE A 158 2.33 -1.53 -13.71
CA PHE A 158 2.91 -2.43 -12.71
C PHE A 158 3.18 -3.82 -13.28
N HIS A 159 2.21 -4.36 -14.02
CA HIS A 159 2.32 -5.71 -14.60
C HIS A 159 3.42 -5.83 -15.65
N ARG A 160 3.64 -4.78 -16.47
CA ARG A 160 4.67 -4.71 -17.51
C ARG A 160 6.08 -4.83 -16.93
N VAL A 161 6.32 -4.22 -15.77
CA VAL A 161 7.60 -4.36 -15.04
C VAL A 161 7.59 -5.52 -14.04
N GLY A 162 6.62 -6.43 -14.11
CA GLY A 162 6.63 -7.67 -13.34
C GLY A 162 6.24 -7.52 -11.87
N VAL A 163 5.41 -6.53 -11.53
CA VAL A 163 4.97 -6.33 -10.14
C VAL A 163 3.65 -7.06 -9.91
N TRP A 164 3.66 -7.99 -8.96
CA TRP A 164 2.47 -8.73 -8.54
C TRP A 164 1.96 -8.22 -7.21
N HIS A 165 0.66 -7.94 -7.13
CA HIS A 165 0.01 -7.45 -5.93
C HIS A 165 -0.90 -8.52 -5.31
N ALA A 166 -0.56 -9.01 -4.10
CA ALA A 166 -1.28 -10.14 -3.50
C ALA A 166 -2.76 -9.88 -3.24
N ASP A 167 -3.11 -8.62 -2.99
CA ASP A 167 -4.46 -8.20 -2.66
C ASP A 167 -4.94 -7.04 -3.53
N LEU A 168 -4.73 -7.15 -4.86
CA LEU A 168 -5.24 -6.15 -5.80
C LEU A 168 -6.76 -6.07 -5.72
N ASN A 169 -7.28 -4.98 -5.14
CA ASN A 169 -8.69 -4.73 -4.94
C ASN A 169 -8.98 -3.21 -5.00
N ALA A 170 -10.25 -2.84 -5.14
CA ALA A 170 -10.68 -1.45 -5.32
C ALA A 170 -10.38 -0.52 -4.12
N HIS A 171 -10.16 -1.06 -2.90
CA HIS A 171 -9.75 -0.26 -1.74
C HIS A 171 -8.24 0.04 -1.74
N ASN A 172 -7.46 -0.72 -2.50
CA ASN A 172 -6.00 -0.57 -2.59
C ASN A 172 -5.56 0.24 -3.83
N ILE A 173 -6.52 0.86 -4.51
CA ILE A 173 -6.28 1.75 -5.66
C ILE A 173 -6.87 3.10 -5.29
N LEU A 174 -6.02 4.13 -5.21
CA LEU A 174 -6.41 5.48 -4.79
C LEU A 174 -6.19 6.46 -5.92
N GLN A 175 -7.13 7.37 -6.14
CA GLN A 175 -6.94 8.54 -6.95
C GLN A 175 -6.54 9.72 -6.05
N SER A 176 -5.46 10.42 -6.40
CA SER A 176 -5.06 11.68 -5.80
C SER A 176 -4.71 12.67 -6.93
N GLY A 177 -5.46 13.76 -7.01
CA GLY A 177 -5.49 14.63 -8.19
C GLY A 177 -5.86 13.85 -9.46
N HIS A 178 -5.01 13.94 -10.48
CA HIS A 178 -5.20 13.26 -11.77
C HIS A 178 -4.47 11.92 -11.89
N ARG A 179 -3.89 11.42 -10.79
CA ARG A 179 -3.08 10.18 -10.79
C ARG A 179 -3.70 9.11 -9.92
N LEU A 180 -3.55 7.87 -10.36
CA LEU A 180 -3.91 6.68 -9.59
C LEU A 180 -2.67 6.07 -8.98
N TYR A 181 -2.81 5.59 -7.75
CA TYR A 181 -1.77 4.99 -6.95
C TYR A 181 -2.21 3.61 -6.47
N LEU A 182 -1.26 2.68 -6.38
CA LEU A 182 -1.44 1.42 -5.68
C LEU A 182 -0.82 1.51 -4.28
N ILE A 183 -1.52 0.94 -3.30
CA ILE A 183 -1.07 0.86 -1.91
C ILE A 183 -1.20 -0.58 -1.38
N ASP A 184 -0.66 -0.83 -0.18
CA ASP A 184 -0.70 -2.14 0.51
C ASP A 184 0.07 -3.27 -0.19
N PHE A 185 1.39 -3.11 -0.23
CA PHE A 185 2.32 -4.08 -0.80
C PHE A 185 2.86 -5.11 0.22
N ASP A 186 2.18 -5.35 1.34
CA ASP A 186 2.64 -6.26 2.43
C ASP A 186 3.00 -7.66 1.92
N ARG A 187 2.28 -8.10 0.88
CA ARG A 187 2.56 -9.36 0.18
C ARG A 187 2.89 -9.16 -1.31
N GLY A 188 3.15 -7.92 -1.74
CA GLY A 188 3.63 -7.62 -3.08
C GLY A 188 5.00 -8.23 -3.36
N ARG A 189 5.30 -8.50 -4.64
CA ARG A 189 6.62 -9.00 -5.06
C ARG A 189 6.85 -8.79 -6.55
N ARG A 190 8.12 -8.79 -6.96
CA ARG A 190 8.51 -9.00 -8.36
C ARG A 190 8.24 -10.44 -8.79
N ARG A 191 7.80 -10.59 -10.03
CA ARG A 191 7.64 -11.86 -10.75
C ARG A 191 8.04 -11.60 -12.19
N ALA A 192 8.62 -12.61 -12.85
CA ALA A 192 8.75 -12.55 -14.30
C ALA A 192 7.35 -12.26 -14.90
N PRO A 193 7.22 -11.28 -15.81
CA PRO A 193 5.97 -11.00 -16.50
C PRO A 193 5.42 -12.28 -17.13
N ASP A 194 4.19 -12.62 -16.79
CA ASP A 194 3.50 -13.80 -17.31
C ASP A 194 1.99 -13.55 -17.25
N GLN A 195 1.33 -13.83 -18.37
CA GLN A 195 -0.07 -13.52 -18.57
C GLN A 195 -0.98 -14.22 -17.56
N ARG A 196 -0.63 -15.43 -17.09
CA ARG A 196 -1.47 -16.22 -16.19
C ARG A 196 -1.66 -15.52 -14.85
N TRP A 197 -0.58 -15.02 -14.25
CA TRP A 197 -0.72 -14.32 -12.98
C TRP A 197 -1.27 -12.91 -13.13
N GLN A 198 -1.00 -12.23 -14.24
CA GLN A 198 -1.53 -10.90 -14.53
C GLN A 198 -3.05 -10.93 -14.66
N VAL A 199 -3.57 -11.89 -15.44
CA VAL A 199 -5.01 -12.15 -15.56
C VAL A 199 -5.59 -12.52 -14.20
N ALA A 200 -4.94 -13.40 -13.42
CA ALA A 200 -5.42 -13.74 -12.08
C ALA A 200 -5.46 -12.52 -11.12
N ASN A 201 -4.54 -11.55 -11.28
CA ASN A 201 -4.56 -10.30 -10.53
C ASN A 201 -5.74 -9.42 -10.92
N LEU A 202 -5.97 -9.22 -12.23
CA LEU A 202 -7.15 -8.50 -12.73
C LEU A 202 -8.47 -9.15 -12.29
N GLN A 203 -8.55 -10.49 -12.28
CA GLN A 203 -9.74 -11.21 -11.80
C GLN A 203 -9.98 -11.02 -10.29
N ARG A 204 -8.93 -10.76 -9.49
CA ARG A 204 -9.09 -10.38 -8.08
C ARG A 204 -9.73 -8.99 -7.98
N LEU A 205 -9.24 -8.02 -8.76
CA LEU A 205 -9.83 -6.69 -8.83
C LEU A 205 -11.30 -6.76 -9.27
N ARG A 206 -11.58 -7.50 -10.35
CA ARG A 206 -12.93 -7.74 -10.87
C ARG A 206 -13.89 -8.18 -9.78
N ARG A 207 -13.52 -9.23 -9.03
CA ARG A 207 -14.34 -9.74 -7.91
C ARG A 207 -14.51 -8.72 -6.79
N SER A 208 -13.51 -7.86 -6.54
CA SER A 208 -13.67 -6.81 -5.54
C SER A 208 -14.64 -5.71 -5.97
N LEU A 209 -14.61 -5.31 -7.25
CA LEU A 209 -15.53 -4.33 -7.80
C LEU A 209 -16.98 -4.84 -7.83
N LEU A 210 -17.17 -6.10 -8.24
CA LEU A 210 -18.50 -6.75 -8.22
C LEU A 210 -19.10 -6.77 -6.80
N LYS A 211 -18.30 -7.06 -5.77
CA LYS A 211 -18.75 -7.07 -4.38
C LYS A 211 -19.21 -5.69 -3.88
N LEU A 212 -18.74 -4.60 -4.48
CA LEU A 212 -19.18 -3.25 -4.13
C LEU A 212 -20.57 -2.92 -4.69
N GLY A 213 -21.04 -3.68 -5.69
CA GLY A 213 -22.41 -3.58 -6.21
C GLY A 213 -23.51 -4.11 -5.27
N GLY A 214 -23.16 -4.51 -4.04
CA GLY A 214 -24.14 -4.91 -3.03
C GLY A 214 -24.91 -6.20 -3.37
N ALA A 215 -26.18 -6.25 -2.97
CA ALA A 215 -27.05 -7.43 -3.12
C ALA A 215 -27.35 -7.79 -4.59
N GLU A 216 -27.28 -6.80 -5.49
CA GLU A 216 -27.49 -6.96 -6.94
C GLU A 216 -26.24 -7.55 -7.64
N GLY A 217 -25.08 -7.53 -6.97
CA GLY A 217 -23.85 -8.20 -7.38
C GLY A 217 -23.06 -7.52 -8.51
N GLN A 218 -23.64 -6.55 -9.22
CA GLN A 218 -22.98 -5.79 -10.29
C GLN A 218 -23.31 -4.30 -10.19
N PRO A 219 -22.32 -3.40 -10.26
CA PRO A 219 -22.56 -1.97 -10.43
C PRO A 219 -23.37 -1.68 -11.71
N ALA A 220 -24.16 -0.60 -11.71
CA ALA A 220 -24.83 -0.14 -12.93
C ALA A 220 -23.81 0.11 -14.06
N GLY A 221 -24.13 -0.35 -15.28
CA GLY A 221 -23.21 -0.22 -16.42
C GLY A 221 -21.94 -1.06 -16.32
N TRP A 222 -21.94 -2.12 -15.50
CA TRP A 222 -20.78 -2.97 -15.24
C TRP A 222 -20.01 -3.42 -16.48
N ASP A 223 -20.70 -3.91 -17.51
CA ASP A 223 -20.04 -4.41 -18.73
C ASP A 223 -19.26 -3.30 -19.44
N THR A 224 -19.83 -2.10 -19.53
CA THR A 224 -19.17 -0.92 -20.09
C THR A 224 -17.95 -0.51 -19.26
N LEU A 225 -18.09 -0.49 -17.93
CA LEU A 225 -17.00 -0.13 -17.01
C LEU A 225 -15.86 -1.15 -17.06
N TRP A 226 -16.18 -2.43 -17.06
CA TRP A 226 -15.21 -3.51 -17.12
C TRP A 226 -14.50 -3.54 -18.48
N SER A 227 -15.23 -3.35 -19.58
CA SER A 227 -14.65 -3.20 -20.92
C SER A 227 -13.68 -2.01 -20.98
N ALA A 228 -14.07 -0.85 -20.45
CA ALA A 228 -13.20 0.32 -20.44
C ALA A 228 -11.90 0.10 -19.64
N LEU A 229 -11.96 -0.63 -18.52
CA LEU A 229 -10.79 -1.04 -17.76
C LEU A 229 -9.91 -2.01 -18.55
N GLN A 230 -10.50 -3.01 -19.20
CA GLN A 230 -9.75 -3.95 -20.04
C GLN A 230 -9.07 -3.24 -21.21
N ASP A 231 -9.75 -2.28 -21.84
CA ASP A 231 -9.19 -1.47 -22.92
C ASP A 231 -7.99 -0.64 -22.44
N GLY A 232 -8.12 0.00 -21.28
CA GLY A 232 -7.02 0.76 -20.66
C GLY A 232 -5.82 -0.13 -20.35
N TYR A 233 -6.07 -1.34 -19.84
CA TYR A 233 -5.04 -2.33 -19.57
C TYR A 233 -4.36 -2.80 -20.85
N ALA A 234 -5.13 -3.18 -21.87
CA ALA A 234 -4.61 -3.74 -23.12
C ALA A 234 -3.74 -2.75 -23.89
N ARG A 235 -4.07 -1.45 -23.90
CA ARG A 235 -3.30 -0.40 -24.59
C ARG A 235 -1.88 -0.20 -24.03
N GLU A 236 -1.66 -0.58 -22.78
CA GLU A 236 -0.39 -0.40 -22.08
C GLU A 236 0.47 -1.68 -22.05
N MET A 237 -0.13 -2.80 -22.42
CA MET A 237 0.56 -4.09 -22.53
C MET A 237 1.11 -4.28 -23.95
N PRO A 238 2.30 -4.86 -24.11
CA PRO A 238 2.88 -5.18 -25.41
C PRO A 238 2.14 -6.33 -26.12
#